data_AF-A0A1G6CM59-F1
#
_entry.id   AF-A0A1G6CM59-F1
#
_cell.length_a   1.000
_cell.length_b   1.000
_cell.length_c   1.000
_cell.angle_alpha   90.00
_cell.angle_beta   90.00
_cell.angle_gamma   90.00
#
_symmetry.space_group_name_H-M   'P 1'
#
loop_
_entity.id
_entity.type
_entity.pdbx_description
1 polymer ?
#
loop_
_entity_poly.entity_id
_entity_poly.type
_entity_poly.pdbx_seq_one_letter_code
_entity_poly.pdbx_strand_id
1 'polypeptide(L)'
;MIFLEAANNIDNYRIFFGGDQKYTEISSNAPKGNMLVINDSFGRAFLPFLADSCSEIFSVDLRQFDTKKKSVAQLCREHGAERLLIIHYTDTFSDKRVREF
;
A
#
# COMPACT_ATOMS: atom_id res chain seq x y z
N MET A 1 22.52 3.50 6.04
CA MET A 1 23.22 3.91 4.80
C MET A 1 22.23 4.21 3.67
N ILE A 2 21.17 3.42 3.46
CA ILE A 2 20.15 3.65 2.41
C ILE A 2 19.28 4.92 2.63
N PHE A 3 18.93 5.25 3.89
CA PHE A 3 18.09 6.42 4.21
C PHE A 3 18.72 7.78 3.85
N LEU A 4 20.05 7.93 3.98
CA LEU A 4 20.76 9.18 3.69
C LEU A 4 20.99 9.42 2.19
N GLU A 5 21.13 8.36 1.40
CA GLU A 5 21.23 8.47 -0.06
C GLU A 5 19.89 8.83 -0.71
N ALA A 6 18.78 8.29 -0.20
CA ALA A 6 17.45 8.63 -0.72
C ALA A 6 17.08 10.10 -0.49
N ALA A 7 17.50 10.69 0.63
CA ALA A 7 17.18 12.07 1.02
C ALA A 7 17.91 13.17 0.22
N ASN A 8 18.96 12.80 -0.51
CA ASN A 8 19.79 13.73 -1.32
C ASN A 8 19.52 13.59 -2.83
N ASN A 9 18.49 12.86 -3.23
CA ASN A 9 18.18 12.56 -4.62
C ASN A 9 16.87 13.27 -5.05
N ILE A 10 16.67 13.45 -6.36
CA ILE A 10 15.45 14.11 -6.90
C ILE A 10 14.17 13.32 -6.53
N ASP A 11 14.30 12.03 -6.22
CA ASP A 11 13.21 11.12 -5.87
C ASP A 11 13.26 10.72 -4.39
N ASN A 12 13.16 11.71 -3.50
CA ASN A 12 13.15 11.54 -2.04
C ASN A 12 12.07 10.55 -1.54
N TYR A 13 11.05 10.28 -2.36
CA TYR A 13 9.95 9.39 -2.01
C TYR A 13 10.34 7.90 -2.02
N ARG A 14 11.44 7.54 -2.69
CA ARG A 14 11.97 6.16 -2.71
C ARG A 14 12.42 5.66 -1.34
N ILE A 15 12.57 6.57 -0.37
CA ILE A 15 12.83 6.23 1.03
C ILE A 15 11.77 5.25 1.59
N PHE A 16 10.54 5.32 1.08
CA PHE A 16 9.49 4.37 1.37
C PHE A 16 9.58 3.17 0.42
N PHE A 17 10.19 2.10 0.92
CA PHE A 17 10.21 0.77 0.28
C PHE A 17 10.88 0.71 -1.10
N GLY A 18 11.76 1.65 -1.43
CA GLY A 18 12.57 1.61 -2.64
C GLY A 18 11.86 2.08 -3.92
N GLY A 19 10.67 2.67 -3.82
CA GLY A 19 9.86 3.18 -4.95
C GLY A 19 8.74 2.22 -5.37
N ASP A 20 8.59 2.00 -6.67
CA ASP A 20 7.50 1.20 -7.26
C ASP A 20 7.70 -0.31 -7.10
N GLN A 21 7.44 -0.81 -5.89
CA GLN A 21 7.33 -2.25 -5.64
C GLN A 21 5.92 -2.76 -5.97
N LYS A 22 5.78 -3.93 -6.58
CA LYS A 22 4.44 -4.50 -6.83
C LYS A 22 3.70 -4.85 -5.55
N TYR A 23 4.46 -5.32 -4.56
CA TYR A 23 3.98 -5.72 -3.24
C TYR A 23 4.93 -5.20 -2.18
N THR A 24 4.42 -4.99 -0.96
CA THR A 24 5.26 -4.67 0.19
C THR A 24 4.70 -5.40 1.40
N GLU A 25 5.54 -6.19 2.05
CA GLU A 25 5.20 -6.94 3.25
C GLU A 25 5.94 -6.34 4.44
N ILE A 26 5.22 -6.10 5.52
CA ILE A 26 5.77 -5.54 6.75
C ILE A 26 5.24 -6.37 7.91
N SER A 27 6.15 -6.99 8.64
CA SER A 27 5.87 -7.66 9.90
C SER A 27 6.26 -6.74 11.06
N SER A 28 5.45 -6.71 12.11
CA SER A 28 5.66 -5.88 13.29
C SER A 28 5.57 -6.69 14.58
N ASN A 29 5.81 -6.03 15.72
CA ASN A 29 5.64 -6.63 17.05
C ASN A 29 4.22 -6.48 17.61
N ALA A 30 3.26 -5.95 16.83
CA ALA A 30 1.88 -5.85 17.27
C ALA A 30 1.30 -7.26 17.48
N PRO A 31 0.48 -7.48 18.52
CA PRO A 31 0.07 -8.82 18.93
C PRO A 31 -0.88 -9.51 17.94
N LYS A 32 -1.59 -8.75 17.10
CA LYS A 32 -2.55 -9.26 16.10
C LYS A 32 -2.89 -8.19 15.06
N GLY A 33 -3.70 -8.58 14.08
CA GLY A 33 -4.41 -7.66 13.19
C GLY A 33 -3.81 -7.56 11.80
N ASN A 34 -3.73 -8.68 11.10
CA ASN A 34 -3.28 -8.75 9.71
C ASN A 34 -4.12 -7.84 8.81
N MET A 35 -3.47 -7.04 7.98
CA MET A 35 -4.12 -6.04 7.14
C MET A 35 -3.66 -6.13 5.69
N LEU A 36 -4.63 -6.12 4.78
CA LEU A 36 -4.39 -5.84 3.36
C LEU A 36 -4.54 -4.34 3.13
N VAL A 37 -3.53 -3.70 2.54
CA VAL A 37 -3.56 -2.30 2.14
C VAL A 37 -3.55 -2.23 0.61
N ILE A 38 -4.58 -1.63 0.04
CA ILE A 38 -4.60 -1.25 -1.37
C ILE A 38 -4.14 0.21 -1.44
N ASN A 39 -3.01 0.46 -2.10
CA ASN A 39 -2.49 1.80 -2.25
C ASN A 39 -1.86 2.06 -3.61
N ASP A 40 -1.64 3.34 -3.90
CA ASP A 40 -0.73 3.81 -4.95
C ASP A 40 0.60 4.26 -4.31
N SER A 41 1.39 5.03 -5.05
CA SER A 41 2.61 5.62 -4.50
C SER A 41 2.33 6.44 -3.24
N PHE A 42 1.25 7.22 -3.14
CA PHE A 42 0.96 8.09 -1.99
C PHE A 42 0.71 7.34 -0.69
N GLY A 43 -0.04 6.24 -0.73
CA GLY A 43 -0.35 5.48 0.49
C GLY A 43 0.86 4.76 1.11
N ARG A 44 2.00 4.65 0.41
CA ARG A 44 3.19 3.95 0.91
C ARG A 44 3.80 4.62 2.13
N ALA A 45 3.90 5.95 2.13
CA ALA A 45 4.45 6.68 3.27
C ALA A 45 3.67 6.44 4.57
N PHE A 46 2.42 5.99 4.46
CA PHE A 46 1.56 5.72 5.60
C PHE A 46 1.78 4.35 6.25
N LEU A 47 2.33 3.37 5.51
CA LEU A 47 2.46 1.98 5.97
C LEU A 47 3.24 1.83 7.30
N PRO A 48 4.35 2.55 7.55
CA PRO A 48 5.06 2.43 8.83
C PRO A 48 4.21 2.79 10.05
N PHE A 49 3.25 3.71 9.91
CA PHE A 49 2.38 4.12 11.02
C PHE A 49 1.32 3.06 11.36
N LEU A 50 1.07 2.10 10.48
CA LEU A 50 0.18 0.97 10.74
C LEU A 50 0.85 -0.11 11.60
N ALA A 51 2.19 -0.15 11.64
CA ALA A 51 2.96 -1.21 12.28
C ALA A 51 2.70 -1.30 13.80
N ASP A 52 2.33 -0.20 14.46
CA ASP A 52 1.97 -0.22 15.88
C ASP A 52 0.63 -0.95 16.17
N SER A 53 -0.21 -1.13 15.15
CA SER A 53 -1.59 -1.62 15.28
C SER A 53 -1.90 -2.89 14.48
N CYS A 54 -0.96 -3.35 13.66
CA CYS A 54 -1.12 -4.48 12.74
C CYS A 54 0.12 -5.38 12.81
N SER A 55 -0.07 -6.66 13.13
CA SER A 55 1.00 -7.67 13.17
C SER A 55 1.65 -7.88 11.80
N GLU A 56 0.82 -7.99 10.76
CA GLU A 56 1.25 -8.15 9.37
C GLU A 56 0.52 -7.14 8.49
N ILE A 57 1.25 -6.51 7.58
CA ILE A 57 0.73 -5.58 6.59
C ILE A 57 1.17 -6.07 5.22
N PHE A 58 0.21 -6.46 4.38
CA PHE A 58 0.45 -6.74 2.97
C PHE A 58 -0.09 -5.56 2.16
N SER A 59 0.78 -4.85 1.46
CA SER A 59 0.42 -3.72 0.61
C SER A 59 0.50 -4.12 -0.86
N VAL A 60 -0.51 -3.74 -1.64
CA VAL A 60 -0.59 -4.01 -3.08
C VAL A 60 -1.04 -2.77 -3.85
N ASP A 61 -0.35 -2.50 -4.96
CA ASP A 61 -0.82 -1.56 -5.97
C ASP A 61 -1.63 -2.28 -7.04
N LEU A 62 -2.93 -2.00 -7.11
CA LEU A 62 -3.82 -2.69 -8.05
C LEU A 62 -3.47 -2.43 -9.52
N ARG A 63 -2.73 -1.37 -9.85
CA ARG A 63 -2.24 -1.10 -11.22
C ARG A 63 -1.19 -2.11 -11.65
N GLN A 64 -0.43 -2.64 -10.69
CA GLN A 64 0.62 -3.65 -10.89
C GLN A 64 0.09 -5.08 -10.72
N PHE A 65 -1.17 -5.21 -10.27
CA PHE A 65 -1.81 -6.47 -9.94
C PHE A 65 -2.76 -6.94 -11.06
N ASP A 66 -2.64 -8.21 -11.45
CA ASP A 66 -3.51 -8.81 -12.47
C ASP A 66 -4.86 -9.21 -11.86
N THR A 67 -5.77 -8.24 -11.79
CA THR A 67 -7.13 -8.39 -11.26
C THR A 67 -7.98 -9.39 -12.02
N LYS A 68 -7.60 -9.78 -13.26
CA LYS A 68 -8.32 -10.80 -14.04
C LYS A 68 -7.98 -12.22 -13.59
N LYS A 69 -6.77 -12.43 -13.06
CA LYS A 69 -6.33 -13.76 -12.58
C LYS A 69 -6.63 -13.98 -11.11
N LYS A 70 -6.69 -12.90 -10.32
CA LYS A 70 -6.80 -12.99 -8.87
C LYS A 70 -7.59 -11.82 -8.33
N SER A 71 -8.55 -12.12 -7.46
CA SER A 71 -9.39 -11.12 -6.80
C SER A 71 -8.73 -10.61 -5.51
N VAL A 72 -9.10 -9.41 -5.09
CA VAL A 72 -8.72 -8.86 -3.78
C VAL A 72 -9.16 -9.78 -2.65
N ALA A 73 -10.34 -10.42 -2.77
CA ALA A 73 -10.82 -11.36 -1.77
C ALA A 73 -9.93 -12.61 -1.65
N GLN A 74 -9.33 -13.08 -2.75
CA GLN A 74 -8.35 -14.17 -2.71
C GLN A 74 -7.06 -13.71 -2.00
N LEU A 75 -6.58 -12.50 -2.27
CA LEU A 75 -5.44 -11.93 -1.54
C LEU A 75 -5.71 -11.83 -0.04
N CYS A 76 -6.89 -11.34 0.37
CA CYS A 76 -7.24 -11.29 1.80
C CYS A 76 -7.16 -12.68 2.44
N ARG A 77 -7.67 -13.72 1.78
CA ARG A 77 -7.66 -15.08 2.32
C ARG A 77 -6.25 -15.66 2.41
N GLU A 78 -5.43 -15.44 1.39
CA GLU A 78 -4.06 -15.96 1.36
C GLU A 78 -3.16 -15.35 2.43
N HIS A 79 -3.31 -14.05 2.68
CA HIS A 79 -2.53 -13.34 3.71
C HIS A 79 -3.22 -13.32 5.08
N GLY A 80 -4.36 -14.02 5.23
CA GLY A 80 -5.15 -14.04 6.47
C GLY A 80 -5.56 -12.64 6.93
N ALA A 81 -5.80 -11.71 6.00
CA ALA A 81 -6.13 -10.33 6.31
C ALA A 81 -7.53 -10.23 6.95
N GLU A 82 -7.58 -9.67 8.15
CA GLU A 82 -8.81 -9.43 8.91
C GLU A 82 -9.41 -8.06 8.57
N ARG A 83 -8.57 -7.14 8.08
CA ARG A 83 -8.90 -5.77 7.75
C ARG A 83 -8.42 -5.42 6.34
N LEU A 84 -9.21 -4.61 5.64
CA LEU A 84 -8.86 -4.02 4.36
C LEU A 84 -8.82 -2.51 4.50
N LEU A 85 -7.73 -1.89 4.08
CA LEU A 85 -7.57 -0.43 4.02
C LEU A 85 -7.26 0.00 2.60
N ILE A 86 -7.96 1.01 2.10
CA ILE A 86 -7.74 1.59 0.77
C ILE A 86 -7.23 3.01 0.95
N ILE A 87 -6.03 3.30 0.45
CA ILE A 87 -5.39 4.62 0.55
C ILE A 87 -5.01 5.08 -0.85
N HIS A 88 -5.73 6.08 -1.35
CA HIS A 88 -5.46 6.71 -2.63
C HIS A 88 -5.79 8.19 -2.56
N TYR A 89 -5.21 8.97 -3.46
CA TYR A 89 -5.72 10.31 -3.74
C TYR A 89 -7.19 10.26 -4.13
N THR A 90 -7.97 11.24 -3.69
CA THR A 90 -9.40 11.35 -4.01
C THR A 90 -9.63 11.41 -5.51
N ASP A 91 -8.72 12.05 -6.26
CA ASP A 91 -8.78 12.18 -7.71
C ASP A 91 -8.71 10.83 -8.43
N THR A 92 -8.07 9.82 -7.83
CA THR A 92 -8.05 8.45 -8.34
C THR A 92 -9.46 7.86 -8.45
N PHE A 93 -10.38 8.28 -7.59
CA PHE A 93 -11.79 7.89 -7.61
C PHE A 93 -12.68 8.90 -8.34
N SER A 94 -12.13 10.03 -8.78
CA SER A 94 -12.88 11.03 -9.53
C SER A 94 -13.08 10.53 -10.96
N ASP A 95 -14.33 10.33 -11.32
CA ASP A 95 -14.70 10.02 -12.69
C ASP A 95 -14.68 11.32 -13.51
N LYS A 96 -14.00 11.32 -14.67
CA LYS A 96 -14.02 12.47 -15.59
C LYS A 96 -15.44 12.81 -16.06
N ARG A 97 -16.39 11.87 -15.95
CA ARG A 97 -17.82 12.06 -16.25
C ARG A 97 -18.58 12.87 -15.19
N VAL A 98 -18.03 13.09 -14.00
CA VAL A 98 -18.69 13.86 -12.91
C VAL A 98 -18.41 15.37 -13.03
N ARG A 99 -17.67 15.81 -14.05
CA ARG A 99 -17.39 17.23 -14.33
C ARG A 99 -18.52 17.97 -15.06
N GLU A 100 -19.64 17.31 -15.32
CA GLU A 100 -20.85 17.93 -15.91
C GLU A 100 -21.91 18.15 -14.83
N PHE A 101 -21.65 19.07 -13.90
CA PHE A 101 -22.67 19.66 -13.03
C PHE A 101 -22.35 21.14 -12.80
#